data_AF-A0A518B968-F1
#
_entry.id   AF-A0A518B968-F1
#
_cell.length_a   1.000
_cell.length_b   1.000
_cell.length_c   1.000
_cell.angle_alpha   90.00
_cell.angle_beta   90.00
_cell.angle_gamma   90.00
#
_symmetry.space_group_name_H-M   'P 1'
#
loop_
_entity.id
_entity.type
_entity.pdbx_description
1 polymer ?
#
loop_
_entity_poly.entity_id
_entity_poly.type
_entity_poly.pdbx_seq_one_letter_code
_entity_poly.pdbx_strand_id
1 'polypeptide(L)'
;MTVPSHPKIYHITHLSNVPHIASSGCLWSDAKRIELTLESRIVGMSDIKQRRLTSIEVTCHPGTMVGEYTPFSFCPRSIMLYILHMGNHPDLEDDHLGESTPIPLGIQRPECR
;
A
#
# COMPACT_ATOMS: atom_id res chain seq x y z
N MET A 1 -9.77 26.41 -4.66
CA MET A 1 -9.56 25.63 -3.42
C MET A 1 -8.22 26.05 -2.82
N THR A 2 -8.17 26.46 -1.57
CA THR A 2 -6.91 26.88 -0.91
C THR A 2 -6.13 25.65 -0.46
N VAL A 3 -4.86 25.55 -0.85
CA VAL A 3 -3.98 24.47 -0.39
C VAL A 3 -3.71 24.66 1.12
N PRO A 4 -3.90 23.63 1.96
CA PRO A 4 -3.58 23.72 3.38
C PRO A 4 -2.10 24.03 3.61
N SER A 5 -1.79 24.83 4.63
CA SER A 5 -0.39 25.13 5.02
C SER A 5 0.40 23.88 5.43
N HIS A 6 -0.29 22.84 5.90
CA HIS A 6 0.28 21.56 6.32
C HIS A 6 -0.56 20.43 5.75
N PRO A 7 -0.37 20.05 4.47
CA PRO A 7 -1.13 18.95 3.89
C PRO A 7 -0.78 17.64 4.60
N LYS A 8 -1.80 16.86 4.94
CA LYS A 8 -1.60 15.51 5.50
C LYS A 8 -1.20 14.57 4.37
N ILE A 9 -0.17 13.78 4.62
CA ILE A 9 0.34 12.77 3.70
C ILE A 9 0.20 11.42 4.37
N TYR A 10 -0.34 10.44 3.65
CA TYR A 10 -0.63 9.10 4.13
C TYR A 10 0.17 8.08 3.32
N HIS A 11 0.65 7.04 4.00
CA HIS A 11 1.29 5.87 3.40
C HIS A 11 0.61 4.62 3.95
N ILE A 12 0.37 3.63 3.09
CA ILE A 12 -0.26 2.36 3.48
C ILE A 12 0.83 1.31 3.53
N THR A 13 0.92 0.59 4.64
CA THR A 13 1.87 -0.49 4.85
C THR A 13 1.22 -1.57 5.72
N HIS A 14 1.78 -2.77 5.70
CA HIS A 14 1.33 -3.85 6.57
C HIS A 14 1.86 -3.62 8.00
N LEU A 15 1.11 -4.05 9.01
CA LEU A 15 1.48 -3.85 10.42
C LEU A 15 2.86 -4.45 10.75
N SER A 16 3.22 -5.58 10.15
CA SER A 16 4.52 -6.23 10.35
C SER A 16 5.71 -5.38 9.90
N ASN A 17 5.51 -4.39 9.03
CA ASN A 17 6.57 -3.52 8.55
C ASN A 17 6.87 -2.38 9.54
N VAL A 18 5.95 -2.08 10.47
CA VAL A 18 6.03 -0.93 11.38
C VAL A 18 7.28 -0.97 12.28
N PRO A 19 7.67 -2.10 12.90
CA PRO A 19 8.89 -2.14 13.72
C PRO A 19 10.15 -1.71 12.94
N HIS A 20 10.27 -2.15 11.68
CA HIS A 20 11.41 -1.80 10.82
C HIS A 20 11.38 -0.32 10.40
N ILE A 21 10.21 0.23 10.10
CA ILE A 21 10.06 1.65 9.77
C ILE A 21 10.44 2.52 10.97
N ALA A 22 9.99 2.14 12.17
CA ALA A 22 10.30 2.85 13.40
C ALA A 22 11.80 2.80 13.73
N SER A 23 12.46 1.63 13.56
CA SER A 23 13.89 1.49 13.87
C SER A 23 14.79 2.18 12.85
N SER A 24 14.41 2.19 11.56
CA SER A 24 15.19 2.86 10.50
C SER A 24 14.94 4.38 10.43
N GLY A 25 13.85 4.87 11.01
CA GLY A 25 13.48 6.28 10.98
C GLY A 25 13.06 6.79 9.60
N CYS A 26 12.83 5.90 8.64
CA CYS A 26 12.46 6.25 7.27
C CYS A 26 11.55 5.19 6.62
N LEU A 27 10.94 5.58 5.49
CA LEU A 27 10.23 4.66 4.60
C LEU A 27 11.09 4.40 3.37
N TRP A 28 11.44 3.14 3.13
CA TRP A 28 12.17 2.72 1.93
C TRP A 28 11.24 2.53 0.74
N SER A 29 11.70 2.92 -0.44
CA SER A 29 11.05 2.56 -1.70
C SER A 29 11.21 1.06 -1.98
N ASP A 30 10.39 0.52 -2.88
CA ASP A 30 10.49 -0.90 -3.24
C ASP A 30 11.89 -1.24 -3.79
N ALA A 31 12.49 -0.35 -4.59
CA ALA A 31 13.83 -0.54 -5.13
C ALA A 31 14.88 -0.64 -4.02
N LYS A 32 14.86 0.31 -3.06
CA LYS A 32 15.79 0.29 -1.93
C LYS A 32 15.58 -0.90 -1.01
N ARG A 33 14.32 -1.32 -0.84
CA ARG A 33 13.98 -2.50 -0.04
C ARG A 33 14.59 -3.77 -0.62
N ILE A 34 14.54 -3.91 -1.95
CA ILE A 34 15.17 -5.03 -2.69
C ILE A 34 16.70 -4.93 -2.60
N GLU A 35 17.28 -3.77 -2.89
CA GLU A 35 18.73 -3.52 -2.83
C GLU A 35 19.31 -3.88 -1.46
N LEU A 36 18.63 -3.49 -0.38
CA LEU A 36 19.04 -3.72 0.99
C LEU A 36 18.59 -5.09 1.54
N THR A 37 17.93 -5.92 0.73
CA THR A 37 17.38 -7.23 1.12
C THR A 37 16.52 -7.16 2.40
N LEU A 38 15.70 -6.11 2.51
CA LEU A 38 14.87 -5.88 3.69
C LEU A 38 13.61 -6.74 3.62
N GLU A 39 13.42 -7.56 4.63
CA GLU A 39 12.19 -8.31 4.80
C GLU A 39 11.02 -7.37 5.09
N SER A 40 9.95 -7.50 4.32
CA SER A 40 8.72 -6.73 4.50
C SER A 40 7.60 -7.38 3.71
N ARG A 41 6.41 -7.27 4.27
CA ARG A 41 5.20 -7.73 3.62
C ARG A 41 4.79 -6.74 2.54
N ILE A 42 4.59 -7.26 1.33
CA ILE A 42 4.15 -6.49 0.18
C ILE A 42 2.67 -6.12 0.39
N VAL A 43 2.33 -4.86 0.07
CA VAL A 43 0.95 -4.38 0.09
C VAL A 43 0.56 -3.91 -1.31
N GLY A 44 -0.54 -4.44 -1.81
CA GLY A 44 -1.04 -4.20 -3.17
C GLY A 44 -0.51 -5.24 -4.18
N MET A 45 -0.86 -5.07 -5.45
CA MET A 45 -0.59 -6.06 -6.49
C MET A 45 0.88 -6.07 -6.92
N SER A 46 1.49 -7.26 -6.89
CA SER A 46 2.90 -7.49 -7.24
C SER A 46 3.23 -7.05 -8.66
N ASP A 47 2.35 -7.30 -9.63
CA ASP A 47 2.54 -6.91 -11.03
C ASP A 47 2.62 -5.39 -11.23
N ILE A 48 1.86 -4.61 -10.44
CA ILE A 48 1.95 -3.15 -10.49
C ILE A 48 3.29 -2.70 -9.90
N LYS A 49 3.70 -3.28 -8.77
CA LYS A 49 4.99 -2.96 -8.14
C LYS A 49 6.16 -3.30 -9.05
N GLN A 50 6.12 -4.45 -9.71
CA GLN A 50 7.14 -4.87 -10.67
C GLN A 50 7.24 -3.88 -11.83
N ARG A 51 6.11 -3.52 -12.47
CA ARG A 51 6.13 -2.53 -13.55
C ARG A 51 6.68 -1.18 -13.12
N ARG A 52 6.33 -0.73 -11.90
CA ARG A 52 6.90 0.50 -11.32
C ARG A 52 8.41 0.41 -11.15
N LEU A 53 8.95 -0.75 -10.80
CA LEU A 53 10.38 -0.98 -10.64
C LEU A 53 11.13 -1.06 -11.96
N THR A 54 10.54 -1.62 -13.01
CA THR A 54 11.28 -2.03 -14.20
C THR A 54 10.95 -1.26 -15.48
N SER A 55 9.79 -0.60 -15.54
CA SER A 55 9.22 -0.20 -16.83
C SER A 55 8.49 1.15 -16.83
N ILE A 56 8.29 1.78 -15.68
CA ILE A 56 7.63 3.09 -15.59
C ILE A 56 8.67 4.12 -15.16
N GLU A 57 9.17 4.88 -16.12
CA GLU A 57 10.10 5.99 -15.88
C GLU A 57 9.40 7.22 -15.32
N VAL A 58 10.14 8.01 -14.54
CA VAL A 58 9.68 9.30 -14.02
C VAL A 58 10.00 10.40 -15.03
N THR A 59 8.98 11.00 -15.63
CA THR A 59 9.15 12.00 -16.71
C THR A 59 9.91 13.25 -16.29
N CYS A 60 9.80 13.66 -15.02
CA CYS A 60 10.51 14.81 -14.48
C CYS A 60 11.90 14.49 -13.90
N HIS A 61 12.29 13.21 -13.86
CA HIS A 61 13.61 12.78 -13.41
C HIS A 61 14.10 11.61 -14.29
N PRO A 62 14.62 11.92 -15.51
CA PRO A 62 15.01 10.92 -16.49
C PRO A 62 16.03 9.92 -15.95
N GLY A 63 15.92 8.67 -16.38
CA GLY A 63 16.81 7.59 -15.93
C GLY A 63 16.45 6.99 -14.56
N THR A 64 15.33 7.41 -13.96
CA THR A 64 14.79 6.76 -12.75
C THR A 64 13.40 6.18 -12.98
N MET A 65 13.10 5.11 -12.25
CA MET A 65 11.86 4.37 -12.27
C MET A 65 10.95 4.77 -11.10
N VAL A 66 9.64 4.69 -11.28
CA VAL A 66 8.64 5.02 -10.25
C VAL A 66 8.84 4.18 -8.98
N GLY A 67 9.34 2.95 -9.09
CA GLY A 67 9.60 2.04 -7.97
C GLY A 67 10.78 2.48 -7.08
N GLU A 68 11.56 3.48 -7.50
CA GLU A 68 12.62 4.09 -6.70
C GLU A 68 12.08 5.11 -5.67
N TYR A 69 10.79 5.46 -5.75
CA TYR A 69 10.14 6.44 -4.89
C TYR A 69 9.07 5.80 -3.99
N THR A 70 8.95 6.29 -2.75
CA THR A 70 7.93 5.83 -1.80
C THR A 70 6.56 6.41 -2.17
N PRO A 71 5.51 5.59 -2.33
CA PRO A 71 4.18 6.08 -2.69
C PRO A 71 3.48 6.76 -1.50
N PHE A 72 2.85 7.90 -1.77
CA PHE A 72 2.08 8.65 -0.79
C PHE A 72 0.70 9.04 -1.34
N SER A 73 -0.28 9.22 -0.46
CA SER A 73 -1.64 9.66 -0.76
C SER A 73 -1.99 10.92 0.05
N PHE A 74 -2.73 11.84 -0.54
CA PHE A 74 -3.26 13.03 0.16
C PHE A 74 -4.62 12.79 0.83
N CYS A 75 -5.23 11.62 0.58
CA CYS A 75 -6.46 11.20 1.24
C CYS A 75 -6.18 10.02 2.20
N PRO A 76 -6.90 9.93 3.33
CA PRO A 76 -6.72 8.86 4.29
C PRO A 76 -7.23 7.49 3.80
N ARG A 77 -8.12 7.47 2.81
CA ARG A 77 -8.68 6.25 2.21
C ARG A 77 -8.35 6.20 0.72
N SER A 78 -7.31 5.45 0.37
CA SER A 78 -6.96 5.23 -1.03
C SER A 78 -7.81 4.12 -1.64
N ILE A 79 -7.88 4.09 -2.97
CA ILE A 79 -8.52 3.00 -3.74
C ILE A 79 -7.86 1.64 -3.42
N MET A 80 -6.56 1.63 -3.11
CA MET A 80 -5.84 0.40 -2.75
C MET A 80 -6.41 -0.23 -1.47
N LEU A 81 -6.82 0.57 -0.48
CA LEU A 81 -7.47 0.04 0.73
C LEU A 81 -8.83 -0.61 0.42
N TYR A 82 -9.57 -0.06 -0.54
CA TYR A 82 -10.83 -0.67 -0.99
C TYR A 82 -10.58 -2.01 -1.69
N ILE A 83 -9.58 -2.07 -2.58
CA ILE A 83 -9.19 -3.31 -3.27
C ILE A 83 -8.77 -4.39 -2.27
N LEU A 84 -7.92 -4.04 -1.29
CA LEU A 84 -7.50 -4.96 -0.22
C LEU A 84 -8.67 -5.43 0.64
N HIS A 85 -9.63 -4.55 0.96
CA HIS A 85 -10.82 -4.93 1.72
C HIS A 85 -11.72 -5.91 0.96
N MET A 86 -11.86 -5.72 -0.36
CA MET A 86 -12.70 -6.57 -1.19
C MET A 86 -12.06 -7.92 -1.49
N GLY A 87 -10.73 -8.03 -1.42
CA GLY A 87 -10.00 -9.29 -1.66
C GLY A 87 -10.27 -9.92 -3.02
N ASN A 88 -10.72 -9.14 -4.00
CA ASN A 88 -11.30 -9.67 -5.24
C ASN A 88 -10.34 -9.65 -6.45
N HIS A 89 -9.05 -9.41 -6.20
CA HIS A 89 -8.04 -9.33 -7.25
C HIS A 89 -7.06 -10.50 -7.13
N PRO A 90 -6.79 -11.25 -8.21
CA PRO A 90 -6.01 -12.49 -8.18
C PRO A 90 -4.58 -12.30 -7.66
N ASP A 91 -3.98 -11.13 -7.89
CA ASP A 91 -2.61 -10.82 -7.45
C ASP A 91 -2.51 -10.29 -6.01
N LEU A 92 -3.60 -10.31 -5.23
CA LEU A 92 -3.51 -10.07 -3.79
C LEU A 92 -3.11 -11.39 -3.15
N GLU A 93 -1.93 -11.44 -2.52
CA GLU A 93 -1.62 -12.57 -1.66
C GLU A 93 -2.71 -12.67 -0.59
N ASP A 94 -3.22 -13.89 -0.36
CA ASP A 94 -4.23 -14.21 0.65
C ASP A 94 -3.69 -13.83 2.03
N ASP A 95 -3.87 -12.56 2.37
CA ASP A 95 -3.75 -12.09 3.72
C ASP A 95 -5.04 -12.55 4.39
N HIS A 96 -5.04 -13.78 4.91
CA HIS A 96 -5.96 -14.17 5.96
C HIS A 96 -5.76 -13.18 7.11
N LEU A 97 -6.44 -12.03 7.02
CA LEU A 97 -6.85 -11.22 8.15
C LEU A 97 -7.39 -12.22 9.14
N GLY A 98 -6.61 -12.47 10.20
CA GLY A 98 -6.95 -13.48 11.19
C GLY A 98 -8.43 -13.37 11.54
N GLU A 99 -9.09 -14.53 11.59
CA GLU A 99 -10.45 -14.70 12.06
C GLU A 99 -10.67 -13.86 13.31
N SER A 100 -11.18 -12.65 13.13
CA SER A 100 -11.90 -11.94 14.16
C SER A 100 -13.31 -12.47 14.02
N THR A 101 -13.63 -13.40 14.90
CA THR A 101 -14.99 -13.88 15.14
C THR A 101 -15.91 -12.65 15.15
N PRO A 102 -16.95 -12.60 14.30
CA PRO A 102 -17.79 -11.42 14.21
C PRO A 102 -18.56 -11.25 15.53
N ILE A 103 -18.23 -10.20 16.28
CA ILE A 103 -19.10 -9.69 17.34
C ILE A 103 -20.38 -9.19 16.65
N PRO A 104 -21.57 -9.66 17.04
CA PRO A 104 -22.80 -9.42 16.29
C PRO A 104 -23.28 -7.99 16.53
N LEU A 105 -22.90 -7.06 15.66
CA LEU A 105 -23.68 -5.84 15.45
C LEU A 105 -24.60 -6.08 14.26
N GLY A 106 -25.85 -6.38 14.60
CA GLY A 106 -26.92 -6.70 13.66
C GLY A 106 -27.14 -5.60 12.64
N ILE A 107 -26.70 -5.85 11.41
CA ILE A 107 -27.21 -5.19 10.22
C ILE A 107 -27.42 -6.30 9.19
N GLN A 108 -28.67 -6.75 9.05
CA GLN A 108 -29.09 -7.64 7.97
C GLN A 108 -28.73 -7.01 6.62
N ARG A 109 -27.95 -7.73 5.81
CA ARG A 109 -27.80 -7.42 4.38
C ARG A 109 -29.12 -7.75 3.67
N PRO A 110 -29.69 -6.85 2.86
CA PRO A 110 -30.67 -7.28 1.87
C PRO A 110 -29.93 -7.97 0.72
N GLU A 111 -30.33 -9.19 0.43
CA GLU A 111 -29.94 -9.93 -0.77
C GLU A 111 -30.51 -9.22 -2.00
N CYS A 112 -29.64 -8.80 -2.93
CA CYS A 112 -30.07 -8.44 -4.28
C CYS A 112 -30.05 -9.70 -5.16
N ARG A 113 -31.24 -10.05 -5.63
CA ARG A 113 -31.56 -11.05 -6.65
C ARG A 113 -31.13 -10.57 -8.04
#